data_AF-A0AAJ6ZGG0-F1
#
_entry.id   AF-A0AAJ6ZGG0-F1
#
_cell.length_a   1.000
_cell.length_b   1.000
_cell.length_c   1.000
_cell.angle_alpha   90.00
_cell.angle_beta   90.00
_cell.angle_gamma   90.00
#
_symmetry.space_group_name_H-M   'P 1'
#
loop_
_entity.id
_entity.type
_entity.pdbx_description
1 polymer ?
#
loop_
_entity_poly.entity_id
_entity_poly.type
_entity_poly.pdbx_seq_one_letter_code
_entity_poly.pdbx_strand_id
1 'polypeptide(L)'
;MEYILVVEFESPSEVTSKIMNLPLTHLIQLESHFQNLNVLCKRIQDEMFEVDVEGVKILNVLGGSSFCYRVVSQSMAIEETVIGGGTVKIQKTIWTLGKEKISE
;
A
#
# COMPACT_ATOMS: atom_id res chain seq x y z
N MET A 1 7.58 12.97 12.80
CA MET A 1 6.70 11.85 12.46
C MET A 1 6.74 11.66 10.95
N GLU A 2 6.89 10.43 10.50
CA GLU A 2 6.92 10.05 9.08
C GLU A 2 5.60 9.39 8.74
N TYR A 3 5.03 9.71 7.58
CA TYR A 3 3.74 9.20 7.15
C TYR A 3 3.84 8.54 5.78
N ILE A 4 3.17 7.40 5.65
CA ILE A 4 3.02 6.67 4.40
C ILE A 4 1.54 6.38 4.17
N LEU A 5 1.20 6.06 2.93
CA LEU A 5 -0.15 5.65 2.54
C LEU A 5 -0.11 4.23 2.00
N VAL A 6 -1.03 3.39 2.46
CA VAL A 6 -1.36 2.10 1.82
C VAL A 6 -2.74 2.25 1.23
N VAL A 7 -2.89 1.93 -0.06
CA VAL A 7 -4.14 2.01 -0.79
C VAL A 7 -4.42 0.65 -1.40
N GLU A 8 -5.52 0.03 -0.99
CA GLU A 8 -6.05 -1.17 -1.62
C GLU A 8 -7.15 -0.77 -2.60
N PHE A 9 -7.05 -1.30 -3.81
CA PHE A 9 -8.02 -1.18 -4.88
C PHE A 9 -8.74 -2.50 -4.98
N GLU A 10 -10.03 -2.48 -4.69
CA GLU A 10 -10.91 -3.62 -4.83
C GLU A 10 -11.84 -3.38 -6.02
N SER A 11 -11.71 -4.28 -6.99
CA SER A 11 -12.60 -4.40 -8.14
C SER A 11 -13.24 -5.78 -8.14
N PRO A 12 -14.34 -6.02 -8.87
CA PRO A 12 -14.96 -7.34 -8.95
C PRO A 12 -14.03 -8.47 -9.42
N SER A 13 -12.92 -8.15 -10.10
CA SER A 13 -12.00 -9.11 -10.71
C SER A 13 -10.66 -9.25 -9.98
N GLU A 14 -10.24 -8.25 -9.20
CA GLU A 14 -8.86 -8.16 -8.70
C GLU A 14 -8.76 -7.25 -7.48
N VAL A 15 -7.84 -7.59 -6.57
CA VAL A 15 -7.41 -6.75 -5.45
C VAL A 15 -5.94 -6.43 -5.64
N THR A 16 -5.61 -5.16 -5.77
CA THR A 16 -4.21 -4.69 -5.84
C THR A 16 -3.96 -3.65 -4.78
N SER A 17 -2.72 -3.57 -4.29
CA SER A 17 -2.36 -2.60 -3.28
C SER A 17 -1.17 -1.74 -3.69
N LYS A 18 -1.19 -0.49 -3.24
CA LYS A 18 -0.13 0.49 -3.50
C LYS A 18 0.33 1.10 -2.20
N ILE A 19 1.63 1.34 -2.11
CA ILE A 19 2.28 2.03 -1.02
C ILE A 19 2.89 3.31 -1.59
N MET A 20 2.60 4.44 -0.95
CA MET A 20 3.07 5.76 -1.36
C MET A 20 3.84 6.43 -0.23
N ASN A 21 4.81 7.28 -0.60
CA ASN A 21 5.68 8.05 0.28
C ASN A 21 6.59 7.18 1.16
N LEU A 22 6.86 5.93 0.74
CA LEU A 22 7.75 5.03 1.47
C LEU A 22 9.21 5.45 1.23
N PRO A 23 10.03 5.63 2.28
CA PRO A 23 11.45 5.95 2.11
C PRO A 23 12.17 4.86 1.29
N LEU A 24 13.13 5.28 0.47
CA LEU A 24 13.89 4.37 -0.41
C LEU A 24 14.49 3.16 0.33
N THR A 25 15.01 3.38 1.54
CA THR A 25 15.60 2.32 2.36
C THR A 25 14.56 1.26 2.74
N HIS A 26 13.38 1.68 3.18
CA HIS A 26 12.28 0.76 3.49
C HIS A 26 11.72 0.11 2.23
N LEU A 27 11.69 0.83 1.10
CA LEU A 27 11.23 0.29 -0.18
C LEU A 27 12.10 -0.90 -0.61
N ILE A 28 13.43 -0.76 -0.58
CA ILE A 28 14.37 -1.84 -0.94
C ILE A 28 14.18 -3.06 -0.01
N GLN A 29 14.02 -2.82 1.30
CA GLN A 29 13.80 -3.89 2.27
C GLN A 29 12.48 -4.61 2.03
N LEU A 30 11.43 -3.86 1.72
CA LEU A 30 10.09 -4.38 1.49
C LEU A 30 10.01 -5.16 0.18
N GLU A 31 10.66 -4.67 -0.87
CA GLU A 31 10.81 -5.37 -2.15
C GLU A 31 11.51 -6.71 -1.96
N SER A 32 12.64 -6.73 -1.26
CA SER A 32 13.33 -7.99 -0.93
C SER A 32 12.45 -8.94 -0.12
N HIS A 33 11.69 -8.41 0.86
CA HIS A 33 10.76 -9.21 1.66
C HIS A 33 9.67 -9.88 0.80
N PHE A 34 9.05 -9.13 -0.12
CA PHE A 34 7.99 -9.67 -0.99
C PHE A 34 8.54 -10.64 -2.04
N GLN A 35 9.73 -10.38 -2.59
CA GLN A 35 10.39 -11.33 -3.50
C GLN A 35 10.64 -12.68 -2.82
N ASN A 36 11.07 -12.67 -1.56
CA ASN A 36 11.25 -13.91 -0.77
C ASN A 36 9.95 -14.68 -0.52
N LEU A 37 8.80 -13.98 -0.55
CA LEU A 37 7.48 -14.58 -0.41
C LEU A 37 6.85 -14.96 -1.77
N ASN A 38 7.58 -14.83 -2.87
CA ASN A 38 7.07 -14.98 -4.25
C ASN A 38 5.85 -14.09 -4.54
N VAL A 39 5.80 -12.91 -3.94
CA VAL A 39 4.77 -11.90 -4.19
C VAL A 39 5.21 -11.01 -5.34
N LEU A 40 4.32 -10.79 -6.31
CA LEU A 40 4.57 -9.84 -7.39
C LEU A 40 4.54 -8.41 -6.85
N CYS A 41 5.64 -7.70 -7.06
CA CYS A 41 5.74 -6.28 -6.73
C CYS A 41 6.43 -5.51 -7.85
N LYS A 42 6.03 -4.25 -8.03
CA LYS A 42 6.55 -3.36 -9.05
C LYS A 42 6.82 -2.00 -8.45
N ARG A 43 8.04 -1.51 -8.64
CA ARG A 43 8.37 -0.11 -8.37
C ARG A 43 7.87 0.75 -9.53
N ILE A 44 6.99 1.70 -9.24
CA ILE A 44 6.38 2.57 -10.26
C ILE A 44 7.18 3.88 -10.36
N GLN A 45 7.56 4.46 -9.22
CA GLN A 45 8.33 5.71 -9.10
C GLN A 45 9.23 5.65 -7.86
N ASP A 46 10.00 6.71 -7.60
CA ASP A 46 10.97 6.73 -6.51
C ASP A 46 10.35 6.51 -5.11
N GLU A 47 9.08 6.88 -4.93
CA GLU A 47 8.34 6.81 -3.66
C GLU A 47 7.04 5.98 -3.74
N MET A 48 6.87 5.21 -4.83
CA MET A 48 5.63 4.47 -5.11
C MET A 48 5.90 3.01 -5.46
N PHE A 49 5.21 2.13 -4.75
CA PHE A 49 5.42 0.69 -4.79
C PHE A 49 4.07 -0.03 -4.90
N GLU A 50 3.88 -0.84 -5.94
CA GLU A 50 2.66 -1.62 -6.19
C GLU A 50 2.92 -3.09 -5.88
N VAL A 51 1.96 -3.74 -5.22
CA VAL A 51 2.07 -5.11 -4.74
C VAL A 51 0.74 -5.82 -4.99
N ASP A 52 0.82 -7.02 -5.55
CA ASP A 52 -0.32 -7.88 -5.83
C ASP A 52 -0.70 -8.71 -4.58
N VAL A 53 -1.11 -8.00 -3.52
CA VAL A 53 -1.62 -8.58 -2.28
C VAL A 53 -2.66 -7.67 -1.65
N GLU A 54 -3.51 -8.25 -0.81
CA GLU A 54 -4.41 -7.54 0.09
C GLU A 54 -3.65 -6.57 1.00
N GLY A 55 -4.21 -5.39 1.20
CA GLY A 55 -3.67 -4.32 2.03
C GLY A 55 -3.40 -4.79 3.45
N VAL A 56 -4.24 -5.66 4.02
CA VAL A 56 -4.03 -6.23 5.36
C VAL A 56 -2.69 -6.96 5.49
N LYS A 57 -2.24 -7.67 4.44
CA LYS A 57 -0.92 -8.33 4.44
C LYS A 57 0.21 -7.29 4.48
N ILE A 58 0.07 -6.20 3.74
CA ILE A 58 1.02 -5.08 3.76
C ILE A 58 1.04 -4.42 5.14
N LEU A 59 -0.13 -4.17 5.75
CA LEU A 59 -0.23 -3.59 7.08
C LEU A 59 0.46 -4.47 8.14
N ASN A 60 0.32 -5.80 8.05
CA ASN A 60 1.00 -6.72 8.96
C ASN A 60 2.53 -6.65 8.83
N VAL A 61 3.05 -6.56 7.60
CA VAL A 61 4.49 -6.40 7.37
C VAL A 61 4.99 -5.06 7.89
N LEU A 62 4.30 -3.96 7.55
CA LEU A 62 4.69 -2.60 7.95
C LEU A 62 4.53 -2.35 9.46
N GLY A 63 3.57 -3.02 10.09
CA GLY A 63 3.35 -2.99 11.54
C GLY A 63 4.30 -3.90 12.33
N GLY A 64 5.04 -4.77 11.64
CA GLY A 64 6.03 -5.65 12.24
C GLY A 64 7.24 -4.91 12.80
N SER A 65 8.05 -5.62 13.58
CA SER A 65 9.25 -5.09 14.26
C SER A 65 10.30 -4.48 13.34
N SER A 66 10.30 -4.85 12.06
CA SER A 66 11.26 -4.33 11.08
C SER A 66 10.95 -2.90 10.63
N PHE A 67 9.67 -2.53 10.56
CA PHE A 67 9.25 -1.24 9.99
C PHE A 67 8.60 -0.32 11.03
N CYS A 68 7.83 -0.87 11.98
CA CYS A 68 7.21 -0.17 13.12
C CYS A 68 6.26 0.97 12.73
N TYR A 69 5.60 0.89 11.57
CA TYR A 69 4.52 1.81 11.24
C TYR A 69 3.24 1.44 12.00
N ARG A 70 2.42 2.44 12.34
CA ARG A 70 1.12 2.23 12.97
C ARG A 70 0.03 2.90 12.16
N VAL A 71 -1.14 2.25 12.05
CA VAL A 71 -2.30 2.87 11.43
C VAL A 71 -2.73 4.08 12.25
N VAL A 72 -2.77 5.25 11.61
CA VAL A 72 -3.22 6.52 12.21
C VAL A 72 -4.67 6.77 11.83
N SER A 73 -5.04 6.47 10.59
CA SER A 73 -6.42 6.60 10.10
C SER A 73 -6.71 5.63 8.96
N GLN A 74 -8.00 5.41 8.74
CA GLN A 74 -8.52 4.66 7.60
C GLN A 74 -9.63 5.48 6.95
N SER A 75 -9.63 5.52 5.63
CA SER A 75 -10.67 6.13 4.80
C SER A 75 -11.09 5.17 3.70
N MET A 76 -12.31 5.31 3.21
CA MET A 76 -12.82 4.57 2.05
C MET A 76 -13.38 5.56 1.03
N ALA A 77 -13.11 5.30 -0.24
CA ALA A 77 -13.68 6.02 -1.37
C ALA A 77 -14.21 5.02 -2.42
N ILE A 78 -15.32 5.36 -3.05
CA ILE A 78 -15.84 4.60 -4.19
C ILE A 78 -15.71 5.51 -5.41
N GLU A 79 -15.00 5.04 -6.42
CA GLU A 79 -14.90 5.71 -7.71
C GLU A 79 -15.81 5.02 -8.71
N GLU A 80 -16.71 5.79 -9.34
CA GLU A 80 -17.59 5.31 -10.38
C GLU A 80 -17.14 5.88 -11.73
N THR A 81 -16.81 4.99 -12.67
CA THR A 81 -16.32 5.38 -13.99
C THR A 81 -17.09 4.62 -15.07
N VAL A 82 -17.44 5.33 -16.15
CA VAL A 82 -18.14 4.73 -17.31
C VAL A 82 -17.10 4.25 -18.32
N ILE A 83 -17.07 2.94 -18.58
CA ILE A 83 -16.17 2.30 -19.54
C ILE A 83 -17.01 1.48 -20.52
N GLY A 84 -16.91 1.78 -21.82
CA GLY A 84 -17.60 1.01 -22.87
C GLY A 84 -19.13 0.98 -22.75
N GLY A 85 -19.74 1.97 -22.10
CA GLY A 85 -21.18 2.03 -21.83
C GLY A 85 -21.64 1.32 -20.54
N GLY A 86 -20.74 0.63 -19.83
CA GLY A 86 -20.98 0.07 -18.50
C GLY A 86 -20.45 0.98 -17.40
N THR A 87 -21.08 0.96 -16.22
CA THR A 87 -20.55 1.62 -15.01
C THR A 87 -19.68 0.63 -14.24
N VAL A 88 -18.41 0.97 -14.05
CA VAL A 88 -17.48 0.23 -13.21
C VAL A 88 -17.34 0.99 -11.89
N LYS A 89 -17.47 0.26 -10.77
CA LYS A 89 -17.22 0.80 -9.43
C LYS A 89 -15.92 0.21 -8.91
N ILE A 90 -15.02 1.07 -8.49
CA ILE A 90 -13.75 0.70 -7.84
C ILE A 90 -13.83 1.19 -6.41
N GLN A 91 -13.74 0.25 -5.47
CA GLN A 91 -13.62 0.58 -4.05
C GLN A 91 -12.14 0.79 -3.73
N LYS A 92 -11.84 1.88 -3.04
CA LYS A 92 -10.50 2.21 -2.55
C LYS A 92 -10.52 2.28 -1.04
N THR A 93 -9.75 1.43 -0.39
CA THR A 93 -9.49 1.52 1.05
C THR A 93 -8.11 2.14 1.25
N ILE A 94 -8.03 3.21 2.02
CA ILE A 94 -6.82 3.99 2.23
C ILE A 94 -6.48 3.96 3.71
N TRP A 95 -5.29 3.48 4.06
CA TRP A 95 -4.72 3.58 5.39
C TRP A 95 -3.60 4.62 5.40
N THR A 96 -3.69 5.57 6.33
CA THR A 96 -2.54 6.42 6.67
C THR A 96 -1.79 5.76 7.80
N LEU A 97 -0.52 5.45 7.59
CA LEU A 97 0.34 4.93 8.65
C LEU A 97 1.35 5.99 9.07
N GLY A 98 1.64 6.03 10.37
CA GLY A 98 2.61 6.93 10.98
C GLY A 98 3.71 6.15 11.70
N LYS A 99 4.94 6.67 11.62
CA LYS A 99 6.10 6.19 12.38
C LYS A 99 6.74 7.39 13.09
N GLU A 100 7.16 7.20 14.33
CA GLU A 100 7.95 8.21 15.02
C GLU A 100 9.31 8.33 14.33
N LYS A 101 9.72 9.58 14.04
CA LYS A 101 11.08 9.80 13.54
C LYS A 101 11.98 9.66 14.75
N ILE A 102 12.84 8.65 14.75
CA ILE A 102 13.93 8.58 15.72
C ILE A 102 14.85 9.74 15.36
N SER A 103 14.91 10.73 16.24
CA SER A 103 15.90 11.81 16.13
C SER A 103 17.26 11.18 16.40
N GLU A 104 18.13 11.13 15.38
CA GLU A 104 19.57 10.91 15.56
C GLU A 104 20.23 12.16 16.17
#